data_AF-A0A0P7C667-F1
#
_entry.id   AF-A0A0P7C667-F1
#
_cell.length_a   1.000
_cell.length_b   1.000
_cell.length_c   1.000
_cell.angle_alpha   90.00
_cell.angle_beta   90.00
_cell.angle_gamma   90.00
#
_symmetry.space_group_name_H-M   'P 1'
#
loop_
_entity.id
_entity.type
_entity.pdbx_description
1 polymer ?
#
loop_
_entity_poly.entity_id
_entity_poly.type
_entity_poly.pdbx_seq_one_letter_code
_entity_poly.pdbx_strand_id
1 'polypeptide(L)'
;MIFSTVTAIYNFKFDTFSSWTKVIHRVIYIGLSFYFYFRVLNDLKVKNILHYPAFWIVSGMMLMACGTTLIFIFEEITVSYSNAADDVFFFYSNLIDVLKIIFTIMIGIGFWVSKYRFNE
;
A
#
# COMPACT_ATOMS: atom_id res chain seq x y z
N MET A 1 -2.24 -10.33 -2.68
CA MET A 1 -3.49 -11.07 -2.41
C MET A 1 -3.28 -12.58 -2.28
N ILE A 2 -2.61 -13.25 -3.22
CA ILE A 2 -2.35 -14.71 -3.14
C ILE A 2 -1.33 -15.06 -2.02
N PHE A 3 -0.29 -14.26 -1.84
CA PHE A 3 0.69 -14.48 -0.77
C PHE A 3 0.10 -14.28 0.64
N SER A 4 -0.86 -13.36 0.79
CA SER A 4 -1.56 -13.12 2.05
C SER A 4 -2.58 -14.22 2.38
N THR A 5 -3.21 -14.83 1.38
CA THR A 5 -4.12 -15.97 1.62
C THR A 5 -3.33 -17.22 2.01
N VAL A 6 -2.15 -17.45 1.41
CA VAL A 6 -1.30 -18.59 1.78
C VAL A 6 -0.74 -18.46 3.19
N THR A 7 -0.28 -17.27 3.58
CA THR A 7 0.22 -17.02 4.95
C THR A 7 -0.89 -17.04 6.01
N ALA A 8 -2.11 -16.65 5.65
CA ALA A 8 -3.30 -16.74 6.50
C ALA A 8 -3.74 -18.19 6.75
N ILE A 9 -3.69 -19.06 5.72
CA ILE A 9 -4.02 -20.49 5.85
C ILE A 9 -2.98 -21.20 6.73
N TYR A 10 -1.70 -20.83 6.62
CA TYR A 10 -0.62 -21.46 7.37
C TYR A 10 -0.57 -21.06 8.86
N ASN A 11 -1.07 -19.87 9.23
CA ASN A 11 -1.04 -19.33 10.60
C ASN A 11 -2.40 -19.39 11.31
N PHE A 12 -3.27 -20.33 10.94
CA PHE A 12 -4.60 -20.48 11.52
C PHE A 12 -4.55 -21.06 12.96
N LYS A 13 -4.04 -20.26 13.91
CA LYS A 13 -4.23 -20.39 15.36
C LYS A 13 -4.87 -19.09 15.87
N PHE A 14 -5.99 -19.23 16.56
CA PHE A 14 -7.01 -18.21 16.78
C PHE A 14 -6.70 -17.04 17.72
N ASP A 15 -5.47 -16.84 18.24
CA ASP A 15 -5.32 -15.96 19.41
C ASP A 15 -4.41 -14.73 19.27
N THR A 16 -3.68 -14.55 18.18
CA THR A 16 -2.99 -13.27 17.93
C THR A 16 -2.82 -13.08 16.43
N PHE A 17 -3.76 -12.40 15.80
CA PHE A 17 -3.63 -11.94 14.41
C PHE A 17 -2.42 -10.99 14.35
N SER A 18 -1.27 -11.55 13.97
CA SER A 18 0.05 -10.99 14.26
C SER A 18 0.23 -9.61 13.60
N SER A 19 0.29 -8.57 14.42
CA SER A 19 0.62 -7.20 14.01
C SER A 19 1.89 -7.17 13.16
N TRP A 20 2.85 -8.06 13.47
CA TRP A 20 4.11 -8.25 12.74
C TRP A 20 3.93 -8.63 11.27
N THR A 21 2.95 -9.47 10.94
CA THR A 21 2.72 -9.88 9.55
C THR A 21 2.34 -8.67 8.68
N LYS A 22 1.53 -7.75 9.21
CA LYS A 22 1.13 -6.53 8.50
C LYS A 22 2.34 -5.61 8.29
N VAL A 23 3.21 -5.47 9.29
CA VAL A 23 4.44 -4.68 9.20
C VAL A 23 5.40 -5.25 8.14
N ILE A 24 5.65 -6.56 8.17
CA ILE A 24 6.53 -7.23 7.19
C ILE A 24 6.02 -7.03 5.76
N HIS A 25 4.71 -7.19 5.54
CA HIS A 25 4.12 -6.96 4.22
C HIS A 25 4.31 -5.53 3.72
N ARG A 26 4.15 -4.52 4.59
CA ARG A 26 4.38 -3.12 4.23
C ARG A 26 5.83 -2.87 3.83
N VAL A 27 6.79 -3.41 4.58
CA VAL A 27 8.23 -3.30 4.26
C VAL A 27 8.54 -3.94 2.90
N ILE A 28 8.00 -5.13 2.63
CA ILE A 28 8.16 -5.81 1.33
C ILE A 28 7.58 -4.96 0.20
N TYR A 29 6.38 -4.40 0.37
CA TYR A 29 5.75 -3.55 -0.66
C TYR A 29 6.53 -2.27 -0.92
N ILE A 30 7.07 -1.63 0.12
CA ILE A 30 7.95 -0.47 -0.02
C ILE A 30 9.21 -0.86 -0.80
N GLY A 31 9.91 -1.92 -0.40
CA GLY A 31 11.13 -2.38 -1.07
C GLY A 31 10.90 -2.75 -2.54
N LEU A 32 9.80 -3.45 -2.85
CA LEU A 32 9.44 -3.85 -4.20
C LEU A 32 9.08 -2.64 -5.08
N SER A 33 8.44 -1.63 -4.49
CA SER A 33 8.14 -0.37 -5.18
C SER A 33 9.42 0.40 -5.51
N PHE A 34 10.34 0.52 -4.55
CA PHE A 34 11.64 1.14 -4.78
C PHE A 34 12.45 0.40 -5.85
N TYR A 35 12.48 -0.93 -5.82
CA TYR A 35 13.14 -1.74 -6.84
C TYR A 35 12.56 -1.49 -8.24
N PHE A 36 11.22 -1.41 -8.34
CA PHE A 36 10.55 -1.09 -9.60
C PHE A 36 10.96 0.29 -10.12
N TYR A 37 10.91 1.33 -9.29
CA TYR A 37 11.31 2.68 -9.70
C TYR A 37 12.79 2.76 -10.07
N PHE A 38 13.66 2.10 -9.30
CA PHE A 38 15.09 2.04 -9.60
C PHE A 38 15.34 1.42 -10.98
N ARG A 39 14.65 0.33 -11.30
CA ARG A 39 14.73 -0.31 -12.61
C ARG A 39 14.20 0.59 -13.73
N VAL A 40 13.03 1.21 -13.54
CA VAL A 40 12.42 2.10 -14.53
C VAL A 40 13.31 3.32 -14.81
N LEU A 41 13.93 3.89 -13.78
CA LEU A 41 14.87 5.00 -13.89
C LEU A 41 16.16 4.60 -14.61
N ASN A 42 16.72 3.42 -14.30
CA ASN A 42 17.96 2.94 -14.93
C ASN A 42 17.78 2.55 -16.40
N ASP A 43 16.64 1.95 -16.75
CA ASP A 43 16.44 1.49 -18.12
C ASP A 43 16.27 2.66 -19.11
N LEU A 44 15.93 3.88 -18.66
CA LEU A 44 15.71 5.14 -19.44
C LEU A 44 14.84 5.00 -20.72
N LYS A 45 14.32 3.80 -21.00
CA LYS A 45 13.54 3.42 -22.19
C LYS A 45 12.11 3.94 -22.13
N VAL A 46 11.64 4.35 -20.94
CA VAL A 46 10.26 4.79 -20.74
C VAL A 46 10.19 6.30 -20.96
N LYS A 47 9.88 6.69 -22.21
CA LYS A 47 9.73 8.10 -22.62
C LYS A 47 8.57 8.82 -21.90
N ASN A 48 7.53 8.07 -21.50
CA ASN A 48 6.43 8.58 -20.69
C ASN A 48 5.95 7.53 -19.66
N ILE A 49 6.34 7.71 -18.40
CA ILE A 49 6.08 6.77 -17.31
C ILE A 49 4.57 6.70 -16.97
N LEU A 50 3.81 7.75 -17.26
CA LEU A 50 2.37 7.81 -17.00
C LEU A 50 1.56 6.86 -17.91
N HIS A 51 2.10 6.47 -19.06
CA HIS A 51 1.46 5.46 -19.94
C HIS A 51 1.76 4.02 -19.51
N TYR A 52 2.60 3.83 -18.48
CA TYR A 52 2.91 2.50 -18.00
C TYR A 52 1.90 2.07 -16.93
N PRO A 53 1.06 1.05 -17.18
CA PRO A 53 0.00 0.67 -16.23
C PRO A 53 0.57 0.21 -14.88
N ALA A 54 1.75 -0.43 -14.89
CA ALA A 54 2.39 -0.86 -13.64
C ALA A 54 2.89 0.33 -12.79
N PHE A 55 3.15 1.50 -13.39
CA PHE A 55 3.51 2.69 -12.62
C PHE A 55 2.37 3.08 -11.67
N TRP A 56 1.13 3.12 -12.14
CA TRP A 56 -0.02 3.50 -11.33
C TRP A 56 -0.27 2.51 -10.18
N ILE A 57 -0.14 1.20 -10.47
CA ILE A 57 -0.32 0.14 -9.47
C ILE A 57 0.79 0.20 -8.41
N VAL A 58 2.05 0.32 -8.82
CA VAL A 58 3.19 0.39 -7.90
C VAL A 58 3.18 1.68 -7.08
N SER A 59 2.86 2.82 -7.70
CA SER A 59 2.72 4.10 -7.01
C SER A 59 1.62 4.04 -5.94
N GLY A 60 0.48 3.43 -6.26
CA GLY A 60 -0.60 3.23 -5.30
C GLY A 60 -0.20 2.31 -4.15
N MET A 61 0.50 1.20 -4.43
CA MET A 61 1.00 0.30 -3.40
C MET A 61 2.00 0.99 -2.46
N MET A 62 2.90 1.80 -3.02
CA MET A 62 3.87 2.57 -2.24
C MET A 62 3.20 3.61 -1.35
N LEU A 63 2.24 4.36 -1.90
CA LEU A 63 1.47 5.35 -1.14
C LEU A 63 0.70 4.69 0.01
N MET A 64 0.04 3.56 -0.25
CA MET A 64 -0.68 2.80 0.77
C MET A 64 0.26 2.26 1.85
N ALA A 65 1.40 1.68 1.47
CA ALA A 65 2.35 1.10 2.41
C ALA A 65 3.03 2.17 3.28
N CYS A 66 3.50 3.27 2.69
CA CYS A 66 4.07 4.39 3.44
C CYS A 66 3.01 5.11 4.28
N GLY A 67 1.85 5.44 3.70
CA GLY A 67 0.79 6.17 4.39
C GLY A 67 0.26 5.43 5.61
N THR A 68 0.00 4.14 5.48
CA THR A 68 -0.44 3.32 6.63
C THR A 68 0.66 3.13 7.68
N THR A 69 1.94 3.15 7.29
CA THR A 69 3.06 3.10 8.24
C THR A 69 3.20 4.40 9.01
N LEU A 70 3.08 5.55 8.34
CA LEU A 70 3.06 6.85 9.01
C LEU A 70 1.88 6.97 9.97
N ILE A 71 0.67 6.59 9.53
CA ILE A 71 -0.52 6.60 10.40
C ILE A 71 -0.30 5.73 11.65
N PHE A 72 0.27 4.54 11.50
CA PHE A 72 0.54 3.65 12.62
C PHE A 72 1.52 4.26 13.63
N ILE A 73 2.60 4.90 13.15
CA ILE A 73 3.56 5.60 14.02
C ILE A 73 2.87 6.76 14.76
N PHE A 74 2.04 7.55 14.06
CA PHE A 74 1.32 8.66 14.69
C PHE A 74 0.26 8.18 15.68
N GLU A 75 -0.47 7.11 15.36
CA GLU A 75 -1.44 6.47 16.25
C GLU A 75 -0.76 6.04 17.56
N GLU A 76 0.38 5.35 17.48
CA GLU A 76 1.14 4.91 18.65
C GLU A 76 1.60 6.10 19.52
N ILE A 77 2.10 7.17 18.91
CA ILE A 77 2.55 8.37 19.62
C ILE A 77 1.38 9.10 20.29
N THR A 78 0.26 9.28 19.58
CA THR A 78 -0.88 10.07 20.06
C THR A 78 -1.71 9.32 21.10
N VAL A 79 -1.93 8.01 20.92
CA VAL A 79 -2.64 7.16 21.90
C VAL A 79 -1.81 6.95 23.16
N SER A 80 -0.47 6.94 23.07
CA SER A 80 0.38 6.85 24.27
C SER A 80 0.34 8.12 25.13
N TYR A 81 -0.05 9.27 24.58
CA TYR A 81 0.02 10.57 25.25
C TYR A 81 -1.31 11.04 25.85
N SER A 82 -2.41 10.45 25.39
CA SER A 82 -3.76 10.81 25.79
C SER A 82 -4.50 9.54 26.15
N ASN A 83 -5.27 9.52 27.24
CA ASN A 83 -6.41 8.59 27.40
C ASN A 83 -7.49 8.92 26.35
N ALA A 84 -7.08 9.05 25.08
CA ALA A 84 -7.87 9.54 23.99
C ALA A 84 -8.90 8.47 23.64
N ALA A 85 -10.14 8.89 23.85
CA ALA A 85 -11.36 8.19 23.52
C ALA A 85 -11.44 7.82 22.02
N ASP A 86 -12.39 6.93 21.74
CA ASP A 86 -12.74 6.34 20.44
C ASP A 86 -12.67 7.28 19.22
N ASP A 87 -12.83 8.59 19.41
CA ASP A 87 -12.72 9.63 18.38
C ASP A 87 -11.36 9.66 17.66
N VAL A 88 -10.25 9.50 18.39
CA VAL A 88 -8.90 9.53 17.78
C VAL A 88 -8.65 8.26 16.98
N PHE A 89 -9.11 7.12 17.50
CA PHE A 89 -9.07 5.85 16.77
C PHE A 89 -9.92 5.93 15.48
N PHE A 90 -11.12 6.51 15.56
CA PHE A 90 -12.00 6.71 14.41
C PHE A 90 -11.37 7.61 13.35
N PHE A 91 -10.66 8.66 13.76
CA PHE A 91 -9.92 9.54 12.86
C PHE A 91 -8.83 8.80 12.08
N TYR A 92 -7.98 8.02 12.76
CA TYR A 92 -6.92 7.24 12.09
C TYR A 92 -7.50 6.14 11.19
N SER A 93 -8.58 5.48 11.62
CA SER A 93 -9.28 4.49 10.77
C SER A 93 -9.81 5.14 9.49
N ASN A 94 -10.43 6.31 9.58
CA ASN A 94 -10.94 7.03 8.41
C ASN A 94 -9.80 7.45 7.46
N LEU A 95 -8.65 7.87 7.98
CA LEU A 95 -7.48 8.17 7.15
C LEU A 95 -6.97 6.95 6.39
N ILE A 96 -6.97 5.77 7.02
CA ILE A 96 -6.63 4.52 6.35
C ILE A 96 -7.62 4.21 5.24
N ASP A 97 -8.92 4.45 5.44
CA ASP A 97 -9.94 4.22 4.42
C ASP A 97 -9.82 5.20 3.25
N VAL A 98 -9.49 6.47 3.49
CA VAL A 98 -9.15 7.43 2.43
C VAL A 98 -7.97 6.94 1.60
N LEU A 99 -6.91 6.43 2.24
CA LEU A 99 -5.77 5.83 1.52
C LEU A 99 -6.18 4.63 0.65
N LYS A 100 -7.09 3.78 1.13
CA LYS A 100 -7.63 2.65 0.33
C LYS A 100 -8.43 3.13 -0.88
N ILE A 101 -9.21 4.19 -0.74
CA ILE A 101 -9.96 4.79 -1.85
C ILE A 101 -8.98 5.31 -2.91
N ILE A 102 -7.96 6.07 -2.50
CA ILE A 102 -6.93 6.57 -3.41
C ILE A 102 -6.21 5.41 -4.11
N PHE A 103 -5.84 4.37 -3.36
CA PHE A 103 -5.21 3.18 -3.93
C PHE A 103 -6.07 2.51 -5.00
N THR A 104 -7.38 2.36 -4.72
CA THR A 104 -8.33 1.77 -5.66
C THR A 104 -8.48 2.60 -6.92
N ILE A 105 -8.52 3.94 -6.79
CA ILE A 105 -8.54 4.86 -7.92
C ILE A 105 -7.28 4.69 -8.78
N MET A 106 -6.10 4.61 -8.16
CA MET A 106 -4.84 4.41 -8.88
C MET A 106 -4.79 3.06 -9.61
N ILE A 107 -5.31 1.99 -9.01
CA ILE A 107 -5.47 0.71 -9.69
C ILE A 107 -6.41 0.84 -10.89
N GLY A 108 -7.55 1.52 -10.72
CA GLY A 108 -8.50 1.78 -11.79
C GLY A 108 -7.86 2.53 -12.97
N ILE A 109 -7.08 3.57 -12.69
CA ILE A 109 -6.30 4.30 -13.69
C ILE A 109 -5.28 3.38 -14.37
N GLY A 110 -4.58 2.53 -13.61
CA GLY A 110 -3.64 1.56 -14.15
C GLY A 110 -4.28 0.60 -15.15
N PHE A 111 -5.48 0.07 -14.85
CA PHE A 111 -6.25 -0.77 -15.77
C PHE A 111 -6.78 0.00 -16.99
N TRP A 112 -7.22 1.25 -16.79
CA TRP A 112 -7.68 2.09 -17.89
C TRP A 112 -6.55 2.36 -18.88
N VAL A 113 -5.36 2.72 -18.38
CA VAL A 113 -4.16 2.97 -19.18
C VAL A 113 -3.69 1.69 -19.89
N SER A 114 -3.85 0.51 -19.29
CA SER A 114 -3.45 -0.75 -19.94
C SER A 114 -4.24 -1.03 -21.22
N LYS A 115 -5.46 -0.53 -21.34
CA LYS A 115 -6.29 -0.68 -22.54
C LYS A 115 -5.70 0.05 -23.74
N TYR A 116 -5.10 1.22 -23.55
CA TYR A 116 -4.54 2.03 -24.65
C TYR A 116 -3.26 1.43 -25.22
N ARG A 117 -2.50 0.69 -24.40
CA ARG A 117 -1.30 -0.01 -24.86
C ARG A 117 -1.60 -1.18 -25.82
N PHE A 118 -2.82 -1.71 -25.82
CA PHE A 118 -3.22 -2.83 -26.68
C PHE A 118 -3.72 -2.39 -28.06
N ASN A 119 -3.89 -1.08 -28.27
CA ASN A 119 -4.40 -0.49 -29.51
C ASN A 119 -3.30 0.21 -30.36
N GLU A 120 -2.03 0.09 -29.98
CA GLU A 120 -0.84 0.40 -30.79
C GLU A 120 -0.11 -0.89 -31.18
#